data_AF-A0A317JIK8-F1
#
_entry.id   AF-A0A317JIK8-F1
#
_cell.length_a   1.000
_cell.length_b   1.000
_cell.length_c   1.000
_cell.angle_alpha   90.00
_cell.angle_beta   90.00
_cell.angle_gamma   90.00
#
_symmetry.space_group_name_H-M   'P 1'
#
loop_
_entity.id
_entity.type
_entity.pdbx_description
1 polymer ?
#
loop_
_entity_poly.entity_id
_entity_poly.type
_entity_poly.pdbx_seq_one_letter_code
_entity_poly.pdbx_strand_id
1 'polypeptide(L)'
;MFIQGDLQAVFDALYSLGAIDPVLKEDWKQLSDEIARSPQDYCQALTLINSCAGNRDEIVQKLAAFDRKTINCIAVEVARELAEFTDRKTLH
;
A
#
# COMPACT_ATOMS: atom_id res chain seq x y z
N MET A 1 -7.23 -8.53 -5.01
CA MET A 1 -8.19 -7.78 -4.18
C MET A 1 -7.71 -6.34 -4.18
N PHE A 2 -8.57 -5.36 -4.43
CA PHE A 2 -8.20 -3.94 -4.38
C PHE A 2 -8.49 -3.38 -2.99
N ILE A 3 -7.88 -2.26 -2.61
CA ILE A 3 -8.28 -1.56 -1.39
C ILE A 3 -9.66 -0.95 -1.65
N GLN A 4 -10.70 -1.50 -1.01
CA GLN A 4 -12.07 -1.03 -1.19
C GLN A 4 -12.29 0.16 -0.24
N GLY A 5 -12.55 1.34 -0.79
CA GLY A 5 -13.02 2.50 -0.03
C GLY A 5 -11.95 3.33 0.69
N ASP A 6 -10.81 2.73 1.03
CA ASP A 6 -9.84 3.34 1.97
C ASP A 6 -8.43 3.50 1.44
N LEU A 7 -8.23 3.44 0.12
CA LEU A 7 -6.91 3.57 -0.52
C LEU A 7 -6.16 4.84 -0.05
N GLN A 8 -6.92 5.92 0.16
CA GLN A 8 -6.40 7.18 0.68
C GLN A 8 -6.00 7.10 2.16
N ALA A 9 -6.75 6.39 3.01
CA ALA A 9 -6.42 6.16 4.42
C ALA A 9 -5.17 5.28 4.58
N VAL A 10 -5.01 4.29 3.70
CA VAL A 10 -3.82 3.42 3.65
C VAL A 10 -2.59 4.22 3.23
N PHE A 11 -2.71 5.05 2.19
CA PHE A 11 -1.63 5.94 1.78
C PHE A 11 -1.23 6.91 2.91
N ASP A 12 -2.20 7.51 3.59
CA ASP A 12 -1.94 8.42 4.70
C ASP A 12 -1.28 7.72 5.91
N ALA A 13 -1.67 6.47 6.19
CA ALA A 13 -1.03 5.62 7.18
C ALA A 13 0.45 5.33 6.81
N LEU A 14 0.72 4.95 5.56
CA LEU A 14 2.07 4.71 5.06
C LEU A 14 2.94 5.97 5.06
N TYR A 15 2.35 7.11 4.72
CA TYR A 15 2.99 8.42 4.81
C TYR A 15 3.37 8.77 6.25
N SER A 16 2.46 8.52 7.19
CA SER A 16 2.69 8.73 8.63
C SER A 16 3.82 7.83 9.18
N LEU A 17 3.95 6.63 8.64
CA LEU A 17 5.04 5.69 8.96
C LEU A 17 6.38 6.05 8.29
N GLY A 18 6.40 7.07 7.42
CA GLY A 18 7.60 7.46 6.66
C GLY A 18 8.02 6.43 5.61
N ALA A 19 7.09 5.57 5.17
CA ALA A 19 7.37 4.52 4.18
C ALA A 19 7.35 5.04 2.73
N ILE A 20 6.80 6.24 2.49
CA ILE A 20 6.75 6.85 1.16
C ILE A 20 8.14 7.35 0.70
N ASP A 21 8.91 7.95 1.60
CA ASP A 21 10.25 8.48 1.29
C ASP A 21 11.24 7.42 0.77
N PRO A 22 11.39 6.22 1.40
CA PRO A 22 12.25 5.17 0.86
C PRO A 22 11.73 4.65 -0.49
N VAL A 23 10.43 4.52 -0.67
CA VAL A 23 9.84 4.09 -1.95
C VAL A 23 10.18 5.04 -3.10
N LEU A 24 10.23 6.35 -2.86
CA LEU A 24 10.65 7.32 -3.87
C LEU A 24 12.13 7.17 -4.29
N LYS A 25 12.94 6.53 -3.45
CA LYS A 25 14.38 6.30 -3.66
C LYS A 25 14.70 4.89 -4.13
N GLU A 26 13.76 3.95 -4.01
CA GLU A 26 13.92 2.57 -4.44
C GLU A 26 13.49 2.35 -5.89
N ASP A 27 14.00 1.27 -6.49
CA ASP A 27 13.67 0.90 -7.86
C ASP A 27 12.29 0.22 -7.87
N TRP A 28 11.26 0.94 -8.34
CA TRP A 28 9.87 0.47 -8.35
C TRP A 28 9.72 -0.86 -9.11
N LYS A 29 10.60 -1.08 -10.10
CA LYS A 29 10.60 -2.31 -10.90
C LYS A 29 11.06 -3.51 -10.08
N GLN A 30 12.03 -3.34 -9.18
CA GLN A 30 12.47 -4.41 -8.27
C GLN A 30 11.41 -4.70 -7.20
N LEU A 31 10.80 -3.66 -6.63
CA LEU A 31 9.72 -3.82 -5.65
C LEU A 31 8.51 -4.54 -6.25
N SER A 32 8.10 -4.19 -7.48
CA SER A 32 7.03 -4.91 -8.18
C SER A 32 7.41 -6.37 -8.51
N ASP A 33 8.67 -6.66 -8.86
CA ASP A 33 9.12 -8.05 -9.10
C ASP A 33 9.08 -8.87 -7.81
N GLU A 34 9.44 -8.28 -6.67
CA GLU A 34 9.32 -8.91 -5.36
C GLU A 34 7.88 -9.22 -4.97
N ILE A 35 6.96 -8.29 -5.22
CA ILE A 35 5.52 -8.50 -5.01
C ILE A 35 5.01 -9.61 -5.92
N ALA A 36 5.48 -9.66 -7.17
CA ALA A 36 5.14 -10.73 -8.11
C ALA A 36 5.67 -12.10 -7.67
N ARG A 37 6.77 -12.16 -6.91
CA ARG A 37 7.30 -13.40 -6.32
C ARG A 37 6.52 -13.86 -5.09
N SER A 38 5.98 -12.94 -4.30
CA SER A 38 5.18 -13.22 -3.10
C SER A 38 3.81 -12.53 -3.11
N PRO A 39 2.93 -12.85 -4.07
CA PRO A 39 1.62 -12.22 -4.19
C PRO A 39 0.67 -12.58 -3.03
N GLN A 40 0.94 -13.68 -2.32
CA GLN A 40 0.13 -14.14 -1.19
C GLN A 40 0.30 -13.25 0.04
N ASP A 41 1.54 -12.89 0.39
CA ASP A 41 1.84 -12.01 1.52
C ASP A 41 1.22 -10.62 1.30
N TYR A 42 1.31 -10.13 0.07
CA TYR A 42 0.66 -8.89 -0.35
C TYR A 42 -0.88 -8.98 -0.24
N CYS A 43 -1.50 -10.03 -0.78
CA CYS A 43 -2.94 -10.23 -0.68
C CYS A 43 -3.42 -10.35 0.78
N GLN A 44 -2.66 -10.99 1.66
CA GLN A 44 -2.99 -11.07 3.08
C GLN A 44 -2.90 -9.70 3.75
N ALA A 45 -1.82 -8.93 3.49
CA ALA A 45 -1.69 -7.59 4.02
C ALA A 45 -2.86 -6.70 3.58
N LEU A 46 -3.23 -6.74 2.30
CA LEU A 46 -4.40 -6.03 1.79
C LEU A 46 -5.72 -6.48 2.42
N THR A 47 -5.90 -7.78 2.67
CA THR A 47 -7.10 -8.31 3.34
C THR A 47 -7.18 -7.81 4.78
N LEU A 48 -6.06 -7.81 5.50
CA LEU A 48 -5.95 -7.24 6.84
C LEU A 48 -6.28 -5.75 6.85
N ILE A 49 -5.73 -4.99 5.91
CA ILE A 49 -5.97 -3.55 5.79
C ILE A 49 -7.45 -3.28 5.46
N ASN A 50 -8.03 -4.01 4.52
CA ASN A 50 -9.45 -3.91 4.18
C ASN A 50 -10.36 -4.30 5.37
N SER A 51 -9.91 -5.21 6.24
CA SER A 51 -10.65 -5.58 7.45
C SER A 51 -10.72 -4.46 8.49
N CYS A 52 -9.81 -3.47 8.43
CA CYS A 52 -9.82 -2.31 9.31
C CYS A 52 -10.91 -1.27 8.94
N ALA A 53 -11.67 -1.48 7.87
CA ALA A 53 -12.82 -0.63 7.48
C ALA A 53 -12.52 0.88 7.48
N GLY A 54 -11.30 1.26 7.09
CA GLY A 54 -10.86 2.66 7.01
C GLY A 54 -10.38 3.28 8.32
N ASN A 55 -10.31 2.51 9.40
CA ASN A 55 -9.74 2.98 10.65
C ASN A 55 -8.22 3.16 10.52
N ARG A 56 -7.80 4.40 10.25
CA ARG A 56 -6.40 4.77 10.05
C ARG A 56 -5.49 4.28 11.19
N ASP A 57 -5.87 4.45 12.45
CA ASP A 57 -5.04 4.04 13.59
C ASP A 57 -4.80 2.53 13.60
N GLU A 58 -5.83 1.74 13.31
CA GLU A 58 -5.68 0.28 13.19
C GLU A 58 -4.82 -0.10 11.98
N ILE A 59 -5.00 0.58 10.84
CA ILE A 59 -4.17 0.36 9.65
C ILE A 59 -2.70 0.66 9.96
N VAL A 60 -2.40 1.78 10.62
CA VAL A 60 -1.04 2.13 11.06
C VAL A 60 -0.48 1.06 12.00
N GLN A 61 -1.26 0.59 12.97
CA GLN A 61 -0.83 -0.47 13.89
C GLN A 61 -0.52 -1.79 13.17
N LYS A 62 -1.38 -2.19 12.23
CA LYS A 62 -1.18 -3.42 11.43
C LYS A 62 0.04 -3.26 10.52
N LEU A 63 0.18 -2.13 9.83
CA LEU A 63 1.32 -1.82 8.98
C LEU A 63 2.63 -1.79 9.76
N ALA A 64 2.63 -1.22 10.97
CA ALA A 64 3.80 -1.18 11.84
C ALA A 64 4.24 -2.58 12.34
N ALA A 65 3.36 -3.58 12.29
CA ALA A 65 3.68 -4.96 12.63
C ALA A 65 4.39 -5.73 11.50
N PHE A 66 4.42 -5.17 10.27
CA PHE A 66 5.14 -5.77 9.15
C PHE A 66 6.58 -5.29 9.07
N ASP A 67 7.43 -6.09 8.44
CA ASP A 67 8.79 -5.68 8.10
C ASP A 67 8.80 -4.50 7.13
N ARG A 68 9.81 -3.64 7.27
CA ARG A 68 10.01 -2.46 6.42
C ARG A 68 9.93 -2.75 4.92
N LYS A 69 10.47 -3.90 4.51
CA LYS A 69 10.47 -4.35 3.11
C LYS A 69 9.03 -4.55 2.60
N THR A 70 8.20 -5.22 3.41
CA THR A 70 6.78 -5.43 3.13
C THR A 70 6.02 -4.11 3.09
N ILE A 71 6.30 -3.20 4.03
CA ILE A 71 5.68 -1.86 4.04
C ILE A 71 6.05 -1.07 2.77
N ASN A 72 7.31 -1.09 2.33
CA ASN A 72 7.75 -0.44 1.10
C ASN A 72 7.06 -1.03 -0.15
N CYS A 73 6.96 -2.36 -0.22
CA CYS A 73 6.23 -3.04 -1.28
C CYS A 73 4.75 -2.62 -1.34
N ILE A 74 4.08 -2.59 -0.18
CA ILE A 74 2.69 -2.12 -0.09
C ILE A 74 2.59 -0.66 -0.52
N ALA A 75 3.52 0.19 -0.11
CA ALA A 75 3.52 1.60 -0.48
C ALA A 75 3.64 1.85 -1.98
N VAL A 76 4.48 1.08 -2.70
CA VAL A 76 4.57 1.17 -4.18
C VAL A 76 3.24 0.81 -4.83
N GLU A 77 2.64 -0.32 -4.48
CA GLU A 77 1.40 -0.75 -5.14
C GLU A 77 0.22 0.13 -4.76
N VAL A 78 0.12 0.58 -3.50
CA VAL A 78 -0.87 1.59 -3.10
C VAL A 78 -0.71 2.87 -3.89
N ALA A 79 0.52 3.37 -4.06
CA ALA A 79 0.77 4.58 -4.85
C ALA A 79 0.43 4.38 -6.34
N ARG A 80 0.75 3.22 -6.90
CA ARG A 80 0.41 2.86 -8.28
C ARG A 80 -1.09 2.74 -8.50
N GLU A 81 -1.78 1.99 -7.64
CA GLU A 81 -3.25 1.85 -7.68
C GLU A 81 -3.92 3.22 -7.49
N LEU A 82 -3.41 4.08 -6.60
CA LEU A 82 -3.94 5.42 -6.37
C LEU A 82 -3.74 6.32 -7.59
N ALA A 83 -2.58 6.25 -8.23
CA ALA A 83 -2.29 6.97 -9.47
C ALA A 83 -3.23 6.51 -10.60
N GLU A 84 -3.39 5.20 -10.80
CA GLU A 84 -4.31 4.63 -11.79
C GLU A 84 -5.78 4.99 -11.48
N PHE A 85 -6.18 4.98 -10.21
CA PHE A 85 -7.53 5.34 -9.80
C PHE A 85 -7.82 6.83 -10.03
N THR A 86 -6.86 7.70 -9.72
CA THR A 86 -6.98 9.15 -9.93
C THR A 86 -6.99 9.49 -11.41
N ASP A 87 -6.16 8.83 -12.22
CA ASP A 87 -6.11 8.97 -13.68
C ASP A 87 -7.47 8.60 -14.31
N ARG A 88 -8.03 7.43 -13.94
CA ARG A 88 -9.37 7.00 -14.39
C ARG A 88 -10.51 7.91 -13.94
N LYS A 89 -10.39 8.54 -12.76
CA LYS A 89 -11.36 9.53 -12.27
C LYS A 89 -11.31 10.86 -13.02
N THR A 90 -10.15 11.21 -13.58
CA THR A 90 -9.94 12.49 -14.28
C THR A 90 -10.37 12.40 -15.75
N LEU A 91 -10.45 11.18 -16.30
CA LEU A 91 -10.89 10.89 -17.66
C LEU A 91 -12.42 10.77 -17.84
N HIS A 92 -13.23 11.10 -16.82
CA HIS A 92 -14.69 10.94 -16.87
C HIS A 92 -15.47 12.20 -16.49
#